data_AF-A0A917N0R7-F1
#
_entry.id   AF-A0A917N0R7-F1
#
_cell.length_a   1.000
_cell.length_b   1.000
_cell.length_c   1.000
_cell.angle_alpha   90.00
_cell.angle_beta   90.00
_cell.angle_gamma   90.00
#
_symmetry.space_group_name_H-M   'P 1'
#
loop_
_entity.id
_entity.type
_entity.pdbx_description
1 polymer ?
#
loop_
_entity_poly.entity_id
_entity_poly.type
_entity_poly.pdbx_seq_one_letter_code
_entity_poly.pdbx_strand_id
1 'polypeptide(L)'
;MPLIQENSNNLSVMEVVRKGKSTLLFPRILFTFGLILFVFIGWMFFTILSNATLKDAGFVSKFGLFWIVTFIPFNLLPFWFWSRRTTRWKLWAFNNVNNVHELKHFARRAALYANYGSFLDRITIQTKTEREQWAKLQSKFKRTDVFEDDVEVPAETVVYYSTAVRLLNIIFFLVIGGIGFFITQAAFNPRMDKWVALPGIGIMVWMLYLLFTMIRDVIQHKPQMILSNKGIETIKDGLQSWDVIFNEHLTPGNRRDMGWILRYNYAGGSTRIDIGHYAINHENLDHLLMAYRGRYNEGKRKTH
;
A
#
# COMPACT_ATOMS: atom_id res chain seq x y z
N MET A 1 -14.60 -18.27 -21.58
CA MET A 1 -14.90 -18.27 -20.13
C MET A 1 -16.39 -18.00 -19.97
N PRO A 2 -17.14 -18.85 -19.26
CA PRO A 2 -18.59 -18.77 -19.17
C PRO A 2 -19.06 -17.50 -18.45
N LEU A 3 -20.28 -17.07 -18.79
CA LEU A 3 -21.01 -15.99 -18.15
C LEU A 3 -21.08 -16.23 -16.64
N ILE A 4 -20.92 -15.17 -15.86
CA ILE A 4 -20.91 -15.19 -14.39
C ILE A 4 -22.20 -15.87 -13.91
N GLN A 5 -22.09 -17.12 -13.45
CA GLN A 5 -23.17 -17.80 -12.76
C GLN A 5 -23.46 -17.05 -11.46
N GLU A 6 -24.75 -16.85 -11.18
CA GLU A 6 -25.27 -16.17 -10.01
C GLU A 6 -25.07 -17.07 -8.78
N ASN A 7 -23.83 -17.19 -8.29
CA ASN A 7 -23.56 -17.88 -7.03
C ASN A 7 -23.95 -16.97 -5.88
N SER A 8 -24.93 -17.42 -5.09
CA SER A 8 -25.51 -16.73 -3.94
C SER A 8 -24.65 -16.79 -2.66
N ASN A 9 -23.37 -17.14 -2.77
CA ASN A 9 -22.46 -17.09 -1.63
C ASN A 9 -22.05 -15.62 -1.45
N ASN A 10 -22.65 -14.95 -0.47
CA ASN A 10 -22.23 -13.61 -0.05
C ASN A 10 -20.79 -13.71 0.47
N LEU A 11 -19.84 -13.24 -0.33
CA LEU A 11 -18.44 -13.24 0.05
C LEU A 11 -18.15 -12.04 0.97
N SER A 12 -17.24 -12.24 1.92
CA SER A 12 -16.70 -11.14 2.72
C SER A 12 -16.05 -10.10 1.81
N VAL A 13 -16.23 -8.82 2.14
CA VAL A 13 -15.60 -7.69 1.44
C VAL A 13 -14.09 -7.88 1.33
N MET A 14 -13.46 -8.33 2.42
CA MET A 14 -12.02 -8.52 2.50
C MET A 14 -11.53 -9.63 1.58
N GLU A 15 -12.31 -10.71 1.43
CA GLU A 15 -12.00 -11.79 0.50
C GLU A 15 -12.01 -11.30 -0.96
N VAL A 16 -13.04 -10.52 -1.31
CA VAL A 16 -13.21 -9.94 -2.66
C VAL A 16 -12.09 -8.96 -3.00
N VAL A 17 -11.69 -8.12 -2.04
CA VAL A 17 -10.56 -7.19 -2.17
C VAL A 17 -9.25 -7.94 -2.32
N ARG A 18 -9.00 -8.96 -1.49
CA ARG A 18 -7.80 -9.82 -1.58
C ARG A 18 -7.69 -10.47 -2.96
N LYS A 19 -8.79 -11.01 -3.49
CA LYS A 19 -8.83 -11.58 -4.84
C LYS A 19 -8.63 -10.52 -5.93
N GLY A 20 -9.14 -9.31 -5.72
CA GLY A 20 -8.88 -8.18 -6.61
C GLY A 20 -7.40 -7.84 -6.69
N LYS A 21 -6.70 -7.81 -5.56
CA LYS A 21 -5.26 -7.57 -5.52
C LYS A 21 -4.47 -8.63 -6.28
N SER A 22 -4.75 -9.90 -6.01
CA SER A 22 -4.07 -11.02 -6.71
C SER A 22 -4.32 -10.98 -8.22
N THR A 23 -5.54 -10.61 -8.63
CA THR A 23 -5.95 -10.63 -10.04
C THR A 23 -5.53 -9.38 -10.81
N LEU A 24 -5.45 -8.21 -10.17
CA LEU A 24 -5.25 -6.92 -10.84
C LEU A 24 -3.89 -6.28 -10.57
N LEU A 25 -3.40 -6.30 -9.32
CA LEU A 25 -2.16 -5.62 -8.94
C LEU A 25 -0.92 -6.40 -9.38
N PHE A 26 -0.87 -7.71 -9.13
CA PHE A 26 0.29 -8.52 -9.49
C PHE A 26 0.60 -8.52 -10.99
N PRO A 27 -0.38 -8.72 -11.89
CA PRO A 27 -0.11 -8.60 -13.32
C PRO A 27 0.39 -7.21 -13.69
N ARG A 28 -0.17 -6.14 -13.10
CA ARG A 28 0.29 -4.77 -13.35
C ARG A 28 1.75 -4.58 -12.95
N ILE A 29 2.14 -5.02 -11.75
CA ILE A 29 3.53 -4.97 -11.27
C ILE A 29 4.43 -5.77 -12.23
N LEU A 30 4.02 -7.00 -12.57
CA LEU A 30 4.76 -7.86 -13.49
C LEU A 30 4.95 -7.21 -14.86
N PHE A 31 3.90 -6.59 -15.42
CA PHE A 31 4.00 -5.87 -16.70
C PHE A 31 4.90 -4.64 -16.60
N THR A 32 4.82 -3.85 -15.53
CA THR A 32 5.66 -2.66 -15.36
C THR A 32 7.14 -3.02 -15.18
N PHE A 33 7.47 -3.95 -14.29
CA PHE A 33 8.85 -4.38 -14.09
C PHE A 33 9.38 -5.20 -15.28
N GLY A 34 8.56 -6.10 -15.82
CA GLY A 34 8.87 -6.86 -17.03
C GLY A 34 9.14 -5.96 -18.22
N LEU A 35 8.41 -4.85 -18.36
CA LEU A 35 8.65 -3.83 -19.39
C LEU A 35 10.03 -3.18 -19.23
N ILE A 36 10.36 -2.73 -18.02
CA ILE A 36 11.65 -2.07 -17.74
C ILE A 36 12.81 -3.02 -18.05
N LEU A 37 12.72 -4.27 -17.59
CA LEU A 37 13.73 -5.28 -17.84
C LEU A 37 13.83 -5.63 -19.33
N PHE A 38 12.70 -5.82 -20.00
CA PHE A 38 12.68 -6.16 -21.43
C PHE A 38 13.27 -5.04 -22.28
N VAL A 39 12.91 -3.78 -22.01
CA VAL A 39 13.47 -2.62 -22.72
C VAL A 39 14.97 -2.51 -22.46
N PHE A 40 15.42 -2.70 -21.22
CA PHE A 40 16.84 -2.65 -20.87
C PHE A 40 17.65 -3.75 -21.57
N ILE A 41 17.18 -5.00 -21.52
CA ILE A 41 17.84 -6.14 -22.16
C ILE A 41 17.79 -6.01 -23.69
N GLY A 42 16.63 -5.67 -24.24
CA GLY A 42 16.45 -5.45 -25.68
C GLY A 42 17.34 -4.32 -26.19
N TRP A 43 17.50 -3.25 -25.41
CA TRP A 43 18.44 -2.17 -25.70
C TRP A 43 19.89 -2.67 -25.67
N MET A 44 20.31 -3.38 -24.62
CA MET A 44 21.66 -3.94 -24.55
C MET A 44 21.95 -4.84 -25.76
N PHE A 45 21.04 -5.74 -26.08
CA PHE A 45 21.16 -6.62 -27.23
C PHE A 45 21.25 -5.84 -28.55
N PHE A 46 20.42 -4.82 -28.72
CA PHE A 46 20.44 -3.95 -29.90
C PHE A 46 21.77 -3.22 -30.05
N THR A 47 22.33 -2.67 -28.96
CA THR A 47 23.63 -1.98 -28.99
C THR A 47 24.78 -2.92 -29.37
N ILE A 48 24.76 -4.15 -28.87
CA ILE A 48 25.75 -5.18 -29.21
C ILE A 48 25.63 -5.58 -30.68
N LEU A 49 24.40 -5.85 -31.17
CA LEU A 49 24.17 -6.34 -32.52
C LEU A 49 24.42 -5.28 -33.61
N SER A 50 24.08 -4.03 -33.32
CA SER A 50 24.23 -2.93 -34.29
C SER A 50 25.65 -2.39 -34.37
N ASN A 51 26.54 -2.81 -33.44
CA ASN A 51 27.86 -2.23 -33.21
C ASN A 51 27.83 -0.69 -33.11
N ALA A 52 26.66 -0.14 -32.78
CA ALA A 52 26.39 1.28 -32.86
C ALA A 52 27.00 1.96 -31.64
N THR A 53 27.91 2.88 -31.89
CA THR A 53 28.37 3.77 -30.83
C THR A 53 27.36 4.89 -30.62
N LEU A 54 27.33 5.48 -29.42
CA LEU A 54 26.50 6.67 -29.13
C LEU A 54 26.79 7.86 -30.07
N LYS A 55 27.88 7.80 -30.85
CA LYS A 55 28.31 8.84 -31.80
C LYS A 55 27.80 8.64 -33.23
N ASP A 56 27.13 7.53 -33.53
CA ASP A 56 26.61 7.28 -34.87
C ASP A 56 25.47 8.24 -35.22
N ALA A 57 25.55 8.92 -36.37
CA ALA A 57 24.52 9.86 -36.83
C ALA A 57 23.13 9.20 -37.01
N GLY A 58 23.09 7.88 -37.22
CA GLY A 58 21.85 7.09 -37.31
C GLY A 58 21.36 6.52 -35.97
N PHE A 59 22.03 6.82 -34.86
CA PHE A 59 21.68 6.28 -33.54
C PHE A 59 20.25 6.68 -33.12
N VAL A 60 19.92 7.96 -33.24
CA VAL A 60 18.63 8.51 -32.80
C VAL A 60 17.46 7.91 -33.59
N SER A 61 17.61 7.74 -34.91
CA SER A 61 16.55 7.18 -35.76
C SER A 61 16.33 5.68 -35.49
N LYS A 62 17.41 4.92 -35.34
CA LYS A 62 17.35 3.49 -34.96
C LYS A 62 16.74 3.29 -33.57
N PHE A 63 17.13 4.13 -32.61
CA PHE A 63 16.58 4.12 -31.26
C PHE A 63 15.10 4.47 -31.25
N GLY A 64 14.70 5.52 -31.98
CA GLY A 64 13.29 5.89 -32.13
C GLY A 64 12.44 4.78 -32.73
N LEU A 65 12.93 4.11 -33.78
CA LEU A 65 12.22 2.99 -34.40
C LEU A 65 12.07 1.80 -33.45
N PHE A 66 13.13 1.43 -32.73
CA PHE A 66 13.07 0.38 -31.70
C PHE A 66 12.02 0.70 -30.63
N TRP A 67 12.00 1.95 -30.14
CA TRP A 67 10.97 2.39 -29.20
C TRP A 67 9.57 2.30 -29.78
N ILE A 68 9.33 2.76 -31.01
CA ILE A 68 8.00 2.69 -31.62
C ILE A 68 7.52 1.24 -31.76
N VAL A 69 8.39 0.35 -32.26
CA VAL A 69 8.07 -1.07 -32.49
C VAL A 69 7.83 -1.81 -31.18
N THR A 70 8.57 -1.50 -30.13
CA THR A 70 8.40 -2.14 -28.81
C THR A 70 7.31 -1.48 -27.97
N PHE A 71 7.08 -0.17 -28.09
CA PHE A 71 6.12 0.54 -27.25
C PHE A 71 4.70 0.00 -27.39
N ILE A 72 4.26 -0.27 -28.62
CA ILE A 72 2.90 -0.73 -28.94
C ILE A 72 2.56 -2.07 -28.24
N PRO A 73 3.26 -3.18 -28.49
CA PRO A 73 2.93 -4.47 -27.87
C PRO A 73 3.11 -4.44 -26.35
N PHE A 74 4.09 -3.69 -25.86
CA PHE A 74 4.45 -3.72 -24.45
C PHE A 74 3.68 -2.73 -23.57
N ASN A 75 3.01 -1.71 -24.13
CA ASN A 75 2.16 -0.80 -23.37
C ASN A 75 0.67 -1.04 -23.65
N LEU A 76 0.28 -1.21 -24.92
CA LEU A 76 -1.15 -1.33 -25.26
C LEU A 76 -1.74 -2.67 -24.86
N LEU A 77 -1.02 -3.79 -25.05
CA LEU A 77 -1.57 -5.12 -24.69
C LEU A 77 -1.74 -5.28 -23.18
N PRO A 78 -0.75 -4.91 -22.33
CA PRO A 78 -0.95 -4.92 -20.88
C PRO A 78 -2.07 -3.99 -20.42
N PHE A 79 -2.17 -2.79 -21.00
CA PHE A 79 -3.26 -1.87 -20.71
C PHE A 79 -4.62 -2.46 -21.07
N TRP A 80 -4.74 -3.07 -22.25
CA TRP A 80 -5.96 -3.72 -22.71
C TRP A 80 -6.39 -4.88 -21.81
N PHE A 81 -5.42 -5.73 -21.45
CA PHE A 81 -5.61 -6.83 -20.51
C PHE A 81 -6.08 -6.33 -19.14
N TRP A 82 -5.37 -5.34 -18.57
CA TRP A 82 -5.70 -4.74 -17.28
C TRP A 82 -7.10 -4.11 -17.29
N SER A 83 -7.44 -3.37 -18.34
CA SER A 83 -8.73 -2.70 -18.51
C SER A 83 -9.89 -3.70 -18.49
N ARG A 84 -9.79 -4.78 -19.28
CA ARG A 84 -10.79 -5.86 -19.30
C ARG A 84 -10.90 -6.60 -17.97
N ARG A 85 -9.77 -6.92 -17.34
CA ARG A 85 -9.75 -7.62 -16.05
C ARG A 85 -10.37 -6.77 -14.95
N THR A 86 -10.11 -5.47 -14.94
CA THR A 86 -10.67 -4.53 -13.95
C THR A 86 -12.18 -4.43 -14.08
N THR A 87 -12.73 -4.29 -15.30
CA THR A 87 -14.19 -4.28 -15.53
C THR A 87 -14.85 -5.56 -15.04
N ARG A 88 -14.27 -6.73 -15.38
CA ARG A 88 -14.82 -8.03 -14.98
C ARG A 88 -14.75 -8.25 -13.48
N TRP A 89 -13.61 -7.94 -12.87
CA TRP A 89 -13.47 -8.03 -11.42
C TRP A 89 -14.47 -7.11 -10.72
N LYS A 90 -14.64 -5.88 -11.20
CA LYS A 90 -15.61 -4.92 -10.66
C LYS A 90 -17.04 -5.49 -10.69
N LEU A 91 -17.52 -5.95 -11.85
CA LEU A 91 -18.86 -6.52 -11.98
C LEU A 91 -19.05 -7.75 -11.08
N TRP A 92 -18.05 -8.65 -11.07
CA TRP A 92 -18.06 -9.81 -10.19
C TRP A 92 -18.09 -9.41 -8.71
N ALA A 93 -17.21 -8.52 -8.27
CA ALA A 93 -17.07 -8.10 -6.88
C ALA A 93 -18.37 -7.48 -6.33
N PHE A 94 -18.94 -6.50 -7.04
CA PHE A 94 -20.18 -5.84 -6.61
C PHE A 94 -21.43 -6.74 -6.70
N ASN A 95 -21.39 -7.79 -7.51
CA ASN A 95 -22.47 -8.76 -7.56
C ASN A 95 -22.47 -9.70 -6.34
N ASN A 96 -21.30 -10.08 -5.84
CA ASN A 96 -21.12 -11.12 -4.81
C ASN A 96 -21.00 -10.57 -3.37
N VAL A 97 -21.15 -9.27 -3.17
CA VAL A 97 -21.06 -8.62 -1.85
C VAL A 97 -22.39 -7.95 -1.51
N ASN A 98 -22.79 -8.05 -0.23
CA ASN A 98 -23.95 -7.36 0.32
C ASN A 98 -23.64 -5.88 0.60
N ASN A 99 -22.56 -5.61 1.34
CA ASN A 99 -22.12 -4.27 1.68
C ASN A 99 -21.30 -3.62 0.55
N VAL A 100 -22.01 -3.02 -0.42
CA VAL A 100 -21.40 -2.38 -1.58
C VAL A 100 -20.62 -1.10 -1.23
N HIS A 101 -20.99 -0.41 -0.14
CA HIS A 101 -20.31 0.81 0.28
C HIS A 101 -18.95 0.51 0.93
N GLU A 102 -18.91 -0.51 1.77
CA GLU A 102 -17.67 -1.02 2.35
C GLU A 102 -16.72 -1.55 1.27
N LEU A 103 -17.22 -2.37 0.34
CA LEU A 103 -16.42 -2.81 -0.81
C LEU A 103 -15.88 -1.64 -1.61
N LYS A 104 -16.70 -0.63 -1.90
CA LYS A 104 -16.28 0.59 -2.60
C LYS A 104 -15.18 1.33 -1.83
N HIS A 105 -15.27 1.40 -0.51
CA HIS A 105 -14.26 2.01 0.35
C HIS A 105 -12.92 1.27 0.25
N PHE A 106 -12.91 -0.04 0.52
CA PHE A 106 -11.68 -0.84 0.49
C PHE A 106 -11.08 -0.97 -0.90
N ALA A 107 -11.91 -1.17 -1.93
CA ALA A 107 -11.44 -1.28 -3.30
C ALA A 107 -10.78 0.01 -3.83
N ARG A 108 -11.29 1.18 -3.41
CA ARG A 108 -10.67 2.48 -3.72
C ARG A 108 -9.30 2.59 -3.05
N ARG A 109 -9.20 2.24 -1.76
CA ARG A 109 -7.96 2.32 -1.00
C ARG A 109 -6.88 1.38 -1.54
N ALA A 110 -7.27 0.16 -1.91
CA ALA A 110 -6.40 -0.81 -2.55
C ALA A 110 -6.08 -0.48 -4.02
N ALA A 111 -6.50 0.69 -4.53
CA ALA A 111 -6.31 1.15 -5.91
C ALA A 111 -6.75 0.11 -6.97
N LEU A 112 -7.78 -0.69 -6.66
CA LEU A 112 -8.24 -1.76 -7.53
C LEU A 112 -9.05 -1.24 -8.72
N TYR A 113 -9.70 -0.09 -8.58
CA TYR A 113 -10.35 0.61 -9.68
C TYR A 113 -10.33 2.12 -9.48
N ALA A 114 -10.43 2.86 -10.58
CA ALA A 114 -10.37 4.31 -10.58
C ALA A 114 -11.69 4.97 -10.12
N ASN A 115 -11.61 6.23 -9.68
CA ASN A 115 -12.81 7.00 -9.32
C ASN A 115 -13.78 7.09 -10.50
N TYR A 116 -15.07 6.98 -10.20
CA TYR A 116 -16.11 7.12 -11.22
C TYR A 116 -16.00 8.49 -11.90
N GLY A 117 -16.03 8.49 -13.23
CA GLY A 117 -15.88 9.72 -14.03
C GLY A 117 -14.44 10.24 -14.16
N SER A 118 -13.46 9.59 -13.52
CA SER A 118 -12.04 9.88 -13.73
C SER A 118 -11.60 9.51 -15.15
N PHE A 119 -10.47 10.08 -15.61
CA PHE A 119 -9.91 9.76 -16.92
C PHE A 119 -9.70 8.26 -17.12
N LEU A 120 -9.14 7.58 -16.12
CA LEU A 120 -8.92 6.13 -16.15
C LEU A 120 -10.22 5.33 -16.28
N ASP A 121 -11.30 5.76 -15.62
CA ASP A 121 -12.62 5.12 -15.74
C ASP A 121 -13.18 5.28 -17.17
N ARG A 122 -13.02 6.46 -17.77
CA ARG A 122 -13.50 6.76 -19.15
C ARG A 122 -12.79 5.96 -20.22
N ILE A 123 -11.49 5.68 -20.06
CA ILE A 123 -10.71 4.88 -21.00
C ILE A 123 -10.85 3.36 -20.77
N THR A 124 -11.62 2.95 -19.75
CA THR A 124 -11.86 1.53 -19.49
C THR A 124 -12.77 0.96 -20.58
N ILE A 125 -12.38 -0.18 -21.15
CA ILE A 125 -13.11 -0.81 -22.24
C ILE A 125 -14.22 -1.64 -21.61
N GLN A 126 -15.46 -1.24 -21.90
CA GLN A 126 -16.68 -1.88 -21.41
C GLN A 126 -17.59 -2.21 -22.60
N THR A 127 -18.13 -3.43 -22.63
CA THR A 127 -19.18 -3.80 -23.57
C THR A 127 -20.52 -3.19 -23.15
N LYS A 128 -21.49 -3.15 -24.09
CA LYS A 128 -22.86 -2.71 -23.78
C LYS A 128 -23.47 -3.53 -22.63
N THR A 129 -23.27 -4.84 -22.66
CA THR A 129 -23.76 -5.76 -21.62
C THR A 129 -23.12 -5.51 -20.25
N GLU A 130 -21.81 -5.22 -20.20
CA GLU A 130 -21.10 -4.87 -18.96
C GLU A 130 -21.64 -3.55 -18.37
N ARG A 131 -21.99 -2.57 -19.22
CA ARG A 131 -22.60 -1.31 -18.79
C ARG A 131 -24.01 -1.50 -18.23
N GLU A 132 -24.83 -2.32 -18.88
CA GLU A 132 -26.18 -2.66 -18.41
C GLU A 132 -26.14 -3.41 -17.07
N GLN A 133 -25.22 -4.37 -16.91
CA GLN A 133 -24.99 -5.06 -15.64
C GLN A 133 -24.56 -4.09 -14.54
N TRP A 134 -23.64 -3.16 -14.85
CA TRP A 134 -23.24 -2.13 -13.90
C TRP A 134 -24.42 -1.23 -13.49
N ALA A 135 -25.27 -0.81 -14.44
CA ALA A 135 -26.46 -0.02 -14.16
C ALA A 135 -27.44 -0.78 -13.23
N LYS A 136 -27.62 -2.09 -13.42
CA LYS A 136 -28.43 -2.92 -12.52
C LYS A 136 -27.83 -2.94 -11.11
N LEU A 137 -26.52 -3.10 -10.98
CA LEU A 137 -25.81 -3.13 -9.69
C LEU A 137 -25.88 -1.78 -8.95
N GLN A 138 -26.06 -0.65 -9.64
CA GLN A 138 -26.23 0.66 -9.00
C GLN A 138 -27.44 0.71 -8.06
N SER A 139 -28.47 -0.11 -8.30
CA SER A 139 -29.61 -0.21 -7.39
C SER A 139 -29.24 -0.70 -5.98
N LYS A 140 -28.18 -1.52 -5.83
CA LYS A 140 -27.69 -1.98 -4.53
C LYS A 140 -27.13 -0.84 -3.67
N PHE A 141 -26.60 0.22 -4.28
CA PHE A 141 -26.07 1.39 -3.57
C PHE A 141 -27.16 2.27 -2.93
N LYS A 142 -28.44 2.03 -3.25
CA LYS A 142 -29.55 2.74 -2.61
C LYS A 142 -29.99 2.08 -1.30
N ARG A 143 -29.54 0.86 -1.01
CA ARG A 143 -29.87 0.16 0.22
C ARG A 143 -29.01 0.67 1.35
N THR A 144 -29.60 0.83 2.54
CA THR A 144 -28.86 1.18 3.76
C THR A 144 -27.91 0.06 4.13
N ASP A 145 -26.69 0.41 4.54
CA ASP A 145 -25.70 -0.57 4.96
C ASP A 145 -26.16 -1.30 6.22
N VAL A 146 -26.15 -2.63 6.15
CA VAL A 146 -26.32 -3.49 7.32
C VAL A 146 -24.91 -3.81 7.80
N PHE A 147 -24.62 -3.41 9.04
CA PHE A 147 -23.37 -3.81 9.69
C PHE A 147 -23.43 -5.31 9.97
N GLU A 148 -22.45 -6.03 9.45
CA GLU A 148 -22.24 -7.46 9.73
C GLU A 148 -20.93 -7.56 10.51
N ASP A 149 -21.02 -8.02 11.75
CA ASP A 149 -19.85 -8.09 12.63
C ASP A 149 -18.91 -9.22 12.18
N ASP A 150 -17.62 -8.92 12.13
CA ASP A 150 -16.59 -9.92 11.86
C ASP A 150 -16.19 -10.59 13.18
N VAL A 151 -16.60 -11.85 13.34
CA VAL A 151 -16.34 -12.65 14.54
C VAL A 151 -14.84 -12.92 14.74
N GLU A 152 -14.03 -12.84 13.68
CA GLU A 152 -12.58 -13.01 13.78
C GLU A 152 -11.89 -11.83 14.49
N VAL A 153 -12.52 -10.65 14.50
CA VAL A 153 -11.97 -9.47 15.17
C VAL A 153 -12.20 -9.58 16.68
N PRO A 154 -11.16 -9.62 17.52
CA PRO A 154 -11.32 -9.73 18.97
C PRO A 154 -11.97 -8.48 19.57
N ALA A 155 -12.45 -8.56 20.82
CA ALA A 155 -13.04 -7.42 21.53
C ALA A 155 -12.05 -6.26 21.76
N GLU A 156 -10.75 -6.57 21.76
CA GLU A 156 -9.65 -5.64 21.92
C GLU A 156 -8.47 -6.09 21.04
N THR A 157 -7.88 -5.14 20.32
CA THR A 157 -6.69 -5.35 19.48
C THR A 157 -5.60 -4.39 19.92
N VAL A 158 -4.48 -4.93 20.38
CA VAL A 158 -3.28 -4.17 20.76
C VAL A 158 -2.34 -4.06 19.56
N VAL A 159 -2.00 -2.83 19.17
CA VAL A 159 -1.12 -2.52 18.05
C VAL A 159 0.26 -2.11 18.57
N TYR A 160 1.27 -2.87 18.15
CA TYR A 160 2.68 -2.65 18.47
C TYR A 160 3.44 -2.04 17.28
N TYR A 161 4.69 -1.63 17.52
CA TYR A 161 5.63 -1.30 16.44
C TYR A 161 6.04 -2.55 15.64
N SER A 162 6.29 -2.39 14.34
CA SER A 162 6.77 -3.47 13.47
C SER A 162 8.20 -3.84 13.83
N THR A 163 8.39 -5.04 14.40
CA THR A 163 9.70 -5.60 14.70
C THR A 163 10.51 -5.84 13.43
N ALA A 164 9.86 -6.23 12.33
CA ALA A 164 10.51 -6.48 11.05
C ALA A 164 11.15 -5.22 10.45
N VAL A 165 10.41 -4.10 10.44
CA VAL A 165 10.95 -2.81 9.93
C VAL A 165 12.12 -2.35 10.81
N ARG A 166 12.01 -2.49 12.13
CA ARG A 166 13.10 -2.15 13.06
C ARG A 166 14.32 -3.05 12.87
N LEU A 167 14.13 -4.35 12.68
CA LEU A 167 15.21 -5.28 12.40
C LEU A 167 15.92 -4.94 11.09
N LEU A 168 15.18 -4.61 10.03
CA LEU A 168 15.74 -4.18 8.75
C LEU A 168 16.56 -2.89 8.92
N ASN A 169 16.07 -1.93 9.70
CA ASN A 169 16.84 -0.73 10.02
C ASN A 169 18.12 -1.04 10.80
N ILE A 170 18.09 -1.96 11.77
CA ILE A 170 19.29 -2.41 12.50
C ILE A 170 20.30 -3.00 11.52
N ILE A 171 19.88 -3.89 10.61
CA ILE A 171 20.76 -4.47 9.58
C ILE A 171 21.35 -3.36 8.71
N PHE A 172 20.52 -2.42 8.26
CA PHE A 172 20.96 -1.28 7.44
C PHE A 172 22.03 -0.43 8.14
N PHE A 173 21.85 -0.11 9.43
CA PHE A 173 22.85 0.64 10.19
C PHE A 173 24.12 -0.17 10.48
N LEU A 174 24.02 -1.50 10.63
CA LEU A 174 25.20 -2.36 10.73
C LEU A 174 26.01 -2.34 9.42
N VAL A 175 25.35 -2.33 8.26
CA VAL A 175 26.04 -2.20 6.96
C VAL A 175 26.75 -0.85 6.84
N ILE A 176 26.08 0.26 7.19
CA ILE A 176 26.70 1.59 7.18
C ILE A 176 27.84 1.69 8.20
N GLY A 177 27.66 1.12 9.39
CA GLY A 177 28.71 1.03 10.40
C GLY A 177 29.92 0.24 9.91
N GLY A 178 29.70 -0.83 9.16
CA GLY A 178 30.74 -1.61 8.48
C GLY A 178 31.50 -0.80 7.42
N ILE A 179 30.81 0.07 6.67
CA ILE A 179 31.46 1.03 5.75
C ILE A 179 32.33 2.01 6.53
N GLY A 180 31.83 2.56 7.64
CA GLY A 180 32.61 3.45 8.52
C GLY A 180 33.87 2.77 9.04
N PHE A 181 33.75 1.51 9.50
CA PHE A 181 34.89 0.69 9.91
C PHE A 181 35.87 0.42 8.77
N PHE A 182 35.39 0.12 7.57
CA PHE A 182 36.25 -0.08 6.41
C PHE A 182 37.06 1.18 6.06
N ILE A 183 36.43 2.36 6.13
CA ILE A 183 37.10 3.65 5.90
C ILE A 183 38.21 3.88 6.94
N THR A 184 37.96 3.59 8.23
CA THR A 184 39.00 3.75 9.26
C THR A 184 40.16 2.78 9.06
N GLN A 185 39.89 1.53 8.65
CA GLN A 185 40.96 0.57 8.32
C GLN A 185 41.77 1.01 7.10
N ALA A 186 41.13 1.53 6.06
CA ALA A 186 41.82 2.05 4.87
C ALA A 186 42.75 3.22 5.20
N ALA A 187 42.41 4.04 6.19
CA ALA A 187 43.24 5.16 6.65
C ALA A 187 44.54 4.73 7.37
N PHE A 188 44.68 3.46 7.78
CA PHE A 188 45.94 2.91 8.28
C PHE A 188 46.89 2.45 7.16
N ASN A 189 46.46 2.50 5.90
CA ASN A 189 47.34 2.25 4.77
C ASN A 189 48.40 3.37 4.69
N PRO A 190 49.72 3.05 4.66
CA PRO A 190 50.78 4.06 4.63
C PRO A 190 50.73 4.99 3.40
N ARG A 191 49.94 4.65 2.38
CA ARG A 191 49.73 5.49 1.17
C ARG A 191 48.60 6.52 1.31
N MET A 192 47.80 6.45 2.37
CA MET A 192 46.65 7.33 2.58
C MET A 192 46.91 8.32 3.71
N ASP A 193 46.32 9.50 3.58
CA ASP A 193 46.37 10.52 4.62
C ASP A 193 45.56 10.07 5.84
N LYS A 194 46.14 10.20 7.04
CA LYS A 194 45.51 9.83 8.31
C LYS A 194 44.25 10.64 8.60
N TRP A 195 44.10 11.84 8.00
CA TRP A 195 42.89 12.65 8.10
C TRP A 195 41.64 11.93 7.57
N VAL A 196 41.79 10.92 6.70
CA VAL A 196 40.68 10.08 6.19
C VAL A 196 40.06 9.20 7.29
N ALA A 197 40.75 8.96 8.41
CA ALA A 197 40.21 8.16 9.52
C ALA A 197 39.08 8.89 10.28
N LEU A 198 39.14 10.22 10.39
CA LEU A 198 38.19 11.02 11.16
C LEU A 198 36.72 10.86 10.72
N PRO A 199 36.36 10.95 9.43
CA PRO A 199 34.98 10.72 9.01
C PRO A 199 34.53 9.28 9.27
N GLY A 200 35.42 8.30 9.17
CA GLY A 200 35.12 6.91 9.50
C GLY A 200 34.77 6.72 10.98
N ILE A 201 35.56 7.30 11.88
CA ILE A 201 35.28 7.30 13.34
C ILE A 201 33.96 8.02 13.63
N GLY A 202 33.73 9.18 13.00
CA GLY A 202 32.49 9.93 13.15
C GLY A 202 31.25 9.12 12.75
N ILE A 203 31.29 8.43 11.61
CA ILE A 203 30.22 7.53 11.16
C ILE A 203 30.01 6.40 12.17
N MET A 204 31.08 5.76 12.66
CA MET A 204 30.97 4.66 13.63
C MET A 204 30.29 5.11 14.94
N VAL A 205 30.73 6.21 15.53
CA VAL A 205 30.15 6.73 16.78
C VAL A 205 28.68 7.10 16.59
N TRP A 206 28.36 7.79 15.50
CA TRP A 206 26.99 8.17 15.19
C TRP A 206 26.08 6.94 14.95
N MET A 207 26.58 5.92 14.25
CA MET A 207 25.84 4.68 14.02
C MET A 207 25.61 3.89 15.31
N LEU A 208 26.62 3.78 16.18
CA LEU A 208 26.48 3.11 17.48
C LEU A 208 25.41 3.80 18.35
N TYR A 209 25.38 5.13 18.35
CA TYR A 209 24.35 5.89 19.05
C TYR A 209 22.93 5.58 18.53
N LEU A 210 22.73 5.59 17.21
CA LEU A 210 21.44 5.27 16.62
C LEU A 210 21.03 3.82 16.90
N LEU A 211 21.96 2.86 16.77
CA LEU A 211 21.72 1.45 17.10
C LEU A 211 21.28 1.28 18.55
N PHE A 212 21.95 1.96 19.48
CA PHE A 212 21.59 1.92 20.90
C PHE A 212 20.16 2.44 21.13
N THR A 213 19.79 3.58 20.53
CA THR A 213 18.42 4.10 20.64
C THR A 213 17.38 3.13 20.08
N MET A 214 17.66 2.48 18.93
CA MET A 214 16.73 1.52 18.33
C MET A 214 16.60 0.24 19.15
N ILE A 215 17.70 -0.31 19.66
CA ILE A 215 17.68 -1.49 20.53
C ILE A 215 16.88 -1.20 21.79
N ARG A 216 17.13 -0.06 22.44
CA ARG A 216 16.37 0.37 23.62
C ARG A 216 14.86 0.43 23.31
N ASP A 217 14.50 1.03 22.18
CA ASP A 217 13.10 1.17 21.80
C ASP A 217 12.46 -0.17 21.42
N VAL A 218 13.22 -1.12 20.86
CA VAL A 218 12.76 -2.50 20.59
C VAL A 218 12.52 -3.21 21.91
N ILE A 219 13.48 -3.19 22.84
CA ILE A 219 13.35 -3.88 24.14
C ILE A 219 12.10 -3.43 24.89
N GLN A 220 11.78 -2.13 24.83
CA GLN A 220 10.65 -1.59 25.60
C GLN A 220 9.26 -2.04 25.13
N HIS A 221 9.08 -2.70 23.96
CA HIS A 221 7.83 -3.32 23.46
C HIS A 221 6.50 -2.66 23.91
N LYS A 222 6.43 -1.32 23.98
CA LYS A 222 5.25 -0.65 24.54
C LYS A 222 4.10 -0.67 23.52
N PRO A 223 2.87 -1.05 23.92
CA PRO A 223 1.71 -0.94 23.06
C PRO A 223 1.51 0.52 22.66
N GLN A 224 1.35 0.79 21.37
CA GLN A 224 1.24 2.17 20.88
C GLN A 224 -0.20 2.64 20.76
N MET A 225 -1.08 1.70 20.39
CA MET A 225 -2.49 1.94 20.21
C MET A 225 -3.25 0.69 20.62
N ILE A 226 -4.33 0.86 21.37
CA ILE A 226 -5.27 -0.21 21.70
C ILE A 226 -6.62 0.19 21.10
N LEU A 227 -7.17 -0.69 20.28
CA LEU A 227 -8.51 -0.54 19.72
C LEU A 227 -9.45 -1.47 20.45
N SER A 228 -10.57 -0.94 20.95
CA SER A 228 -11.55 -1.75 21.67
C SER A 228 -12.97 -1.33 21.31
N ASN A 229 -13.95 -2.11 21.77
CA ASN A 229 -15.36 -1.75 21.67
C ASN A 229 -15.71 -0.44 22.42
N LYS A 230 -14.84 0.05 23.32
CA LYS A 230 -15.04 1.31 24.05
C LYS A 230 -14.50 2.51 23.28
N GLY A 231 -13.40 2.35 22.56
CA GLY A 231 -12.72 3.47 21.93
C GLY A 231 -11.32 3.15 21.39
N ILE A 232 -10.57 4.22 21.13
CA ILE A 232 -9.17 4.19 20.73
C ILE A 232 -8.34 4.71 21.90
N GLU A 233 -7.43 3.89 22.41
CA GLU A 233 -6.45 4.30 23.42
C GLU A 233 -5.07 4.47 22.80
N THR A 234 -4.42 5.59 23.12
CA THR A 234 -3.05 5.88 22.69
C THR A 234 -2.18 6.28 23.87
N ILE A 235 -0.87 6.09 23.76
CA ILE A 235 0.08 6.48 24.82
C ILE A 235 -0.02 7.98 25.14
N LYS A 236 -0.31 8.82 24.15
CA LYS A 236 -0.30 10.28 24.30
C LYS A 236 -1.61 10.82 24.86
N ASP A 237 -2.73 10.32 24.35
CA ASP A 237 -4.05 10.93 24.56
C ASP A 237 -4.95 10.08 25.48
N GLY A 238 -4.49 8.91 25.93
CA GLY A 238 -5.29 7.97 26.71
C GLY A 238 -6.44 7.35 25.92
N LEU A 239 -7.42 6.76 26.63
CA LEU A 239 -8.61 6.15 26.03
C LEU A 239 -9.62 7.24 25.61
N GLN A 240 -9.84 7.35 24.31
CA GLN A 240 -10.87 8.19 23.70
C GLN A 240 -12.04 7.32 23.27
N SER A 241 -13.23 7.58 23.81
CA SER A 241 -14.42 6.76 23.57
C SER A 241 -15.08 7.05 22.20
N TRP A 242 -15.77 6.05 21.62
CA TRP A 242 -16.38 6.16 20.29
C TRP A 242 -17.53 7.18 20.19
N ASP A 243 -18.14 7.58 21.30
CA ASP A 243 -19.13 8.66 21.37
C ASP A 243 -18.53 10.02 21.01
N VAL A 244 -17.29 10.28 21.45
CA VAL A 244 -16.61 11.55 21.23
C VAL A 244 -15.78 11.56 19.95
N ILE A 245 -15.43 10.39 19.41
CA ILE A 245 -14.64 10.28 18.18
C ILE A 245 -15.49 10.50 16.93
N PHE A 246 -15.04 11.39 16.05
CA PHE A 246 -15.64 11.61 14.75
C PHE A 246 -14.60 11.94 13.67
N ASN A 247 -15.00 11.77 12.41
CA ASN A 247 -14.16 11.98 11.22
C ASN A 247 -12.85 11.18 11.26
N GLU A 248 -12.90 9.95 11.75
CA GLU A 248 -11.80 9.01 11.65
C GLU A 248 -11.51 8.68 10.18
N HIS A 249 -10.28 8.93 9.75
CA HIS A 249 -9.85 8.59 8.39
C HIS A 249 -8.34 8.36 8.34
N LEU A 250 -7.97 7.42 7.49
CA LEU A 250 -6.58 7.11 7.20
C LEU A 250 -6.18 7.81 5.91
N THR A 251 -5.17 8.66 6.00
CA THR A 251 -4.64 9.40 4.84
C THR A 251 -3.22 8.97 4.56
N PRO A 252 -2.83 8.85 3.27
CA PRO A 252 -1.41 8.79 2.95
C PRO A 252 -0.75 10.08 3.44
N GLY A 253 0.45 9.96 3.99
CA GLY A 253 1.23 11.11 4.41
C GLY A 253 1.57 12.04 3.25
N ASN A 254 1.90 13.29 3.58
CA ASN A 254 2.35 14.25 2.59
C ASN A 254 3.68 13.80 1.97
N ARG A 255 4.12 14.41 0.86
CA ARG A 255 5.37 14.07 0.14
C ARG A 255 6.63 13.85 1.00
N ARG A 256 6.69 14.35 2.24
CA ARG A 256 7.79 14.15 3.19
C ARG A 256 7.59 12.94 4.12
N ASP A 257 6.34 12.57 4.42
CA ASP A 257 5.99 11.44 5.27
C ASP A 257 5.49 10.30 4.37
N MET A 258 6.34 9.33 4.08
CA MET A 258 5.96 8.18 3.23
C MET A 258 5.04 7.17 3.94
N GLY A 259 4.59 7.46 5.16
CA GLY A 259 3.73 6.62 5.99
C GLY A 259 2.23 6.92 5.85
N TRP A 260 1.39 6.05 6.41
CA TRP A 260 -0.04 6.31 6.56
C TRP A 260 -0.32 6.97 7.90
N ILE A 261 -1.24 7.94 7.91
CA ILE A 261 -1.57 8.71 9.09
C ILE A 261 -3.04 8.49 9.44
N LEU A 262 -3.30 8.06 10.67
CA LEU A 262 -4.65 8.08 11.26
C LEU A 262 -4.91 9.47 11.82
N ARG A 263 -5.99 10.07 11.33
CA ARG A 263 -6.53 11.32 11.85
C ARG A 263 -7.92 11.06 12.39
N TYR A 264 -8.17 11.53 13.59
CA TYR A 264 -9.52 11.57 14.16
C TYR A 264 -9.67 12.81 15.01
N ASN A 265 -10.90 13.29 15.12
CA ASN A 265 -11.26 14.42 15.98
C ASN A 265 -12.01 13.88 17.21
N TYR A 266 -11.87 14.59 18.32
CA TYR A 266 -12.58 14.36 19.56
C TYR A 266 -12.88 15.70 20.23
N ALA A 267 -13.70 15.71 21.30
CA ALA A 267 -14.14 16.94 21.94
C ALA A 267 -12.97 17.86 22.40
N GLY A 268 -11.82 17.28 22.74
CA GLY A 268 -10.62 18.01 23.18
C GLY A 268 -9.64 18.40 22.08
N GLY A 269 -9.88 18.05 20.81
CA GLY A 269 -8.99 18.40 19.71
C GLY A 269 -8.94 17.40 18.56
N SER A 270 -7.78 17.32 17.90
CA SER A 270 -7.53 16.35 16.83
C SER A 270 -6.23 15.62 17.08
N THR A 271 -6.24 14.31 16.87
CA THR A 271 -5.05 13.46 17.05
C THR A 271 -4.54 12.99 15.69
N ARG A 272 -3.21 13.01 15.56
CA ARG A 272 -2.48 12.55 14.38
C ARG A 272 -1.51 11.45 14.77
N ILE A 273 -1.72 10.24 14.26
CA ILE A 273 -0.89 9.08 14.56
C ILE A 273 -0.26 8.57 13.26
N ASP A 274 1.07 8.47 13.24
CA ASP A 274 1.80 7.84 12.15
C ASP A 274 1.84 6.33 12.35
N ILE A 275 1.27 5.60 11.38
CA ILE A 275 1.14 4.14 11.38
C ILE A 275 2.25 3.50 10.55
N GLY A 276 3.06 4.28 9.82
CA GLY A 276 4.10 3.74 8.93
C GLY A 276 5.10 2.80 9.62
N HIS A 277 5.20 2.89 10.95
CA HIS A 277 6.08 2.07 11.76
C HIS A 277 5.36 0.96 12.55
N TYR A 278 4.04 0.89 12.51
CA TYR A 278 3.27 -0.09 13.28
C TYR A 278 3.29 -1.47 12.63
N ALA A 279 3.12 -2.52 13.44
CA ALA A 279 3.08 -3.91 12.99
C ALA A 279 1.83 -4.21 12.17
N ILE A 280 0.78 -3.40 12.35
CA ILE A 280 -0.46 -3.52 11.59
C ILE A 280 -0.39 -2.73 10.28
N ASN A 281 -0.83 -3.37 9.20
CA ASN A 281 -1.02 -2.70 7.92
C ASN A 281 -2.19 -1.70 7.99
N HIS A 282 -2.09 -0.56 7.30
CA HIS A 282 -3.14 0.46 7.22
C HIS A 282 -4.52 -0.07 6.82
N GLU A 283 -4.60 -1.12 6.00
CA GLU A 283 -5.86 -1.73 5.58
C GLU A 283 -6.51 -2.56 6.70
N ASN A 284 -5.71 -3.34 7.41
CA ASN A 284 -6.20 -4.09 8.57
C ASN A 284 -6.63 -3.13 9.66
N LEU A 285 -5.88 -2.04 9.86
CA LEU A 285 -6.26 -1.00 10.80
C LEU A 285 -7.59 -0.35 10.43
N ASP A 286 -7.81 -0.04 9.15
CA ASP A 286 -9.08 0.48 8.66
C ASP A 286 -10.25 -0.48 8.93
N HIS A 287 -10.04 -1.76 8.63
CA HIS A 287 -11.01 -2.81 8.91
C HIS A 287 -11.34 -2.91 10.40
N LEU A 288 -10.33 -2.86 11.27
CA LEU A 288 -10.53 -2.82 12.72
C LEU A 288 -11.32 -1.57 13.15
N LEU A 289 -10.98 -0.39 12.64
CA LEU A 289 -11.69 0.84 12.96
C LEU A 289 -13.18 0.74 12.57
N MET A 290 -13.48 0.20 11.38
CA MET A 290 -14.85 -0.03 10.93
C MET A 290 -15.58 -1.05 11.80
N ALA A 291 -14.94 -2.18 12.13
CA ALA A 291 -15.52 -3.22 12.97
C ALA A 291 -15.85 -2.70 14.38
N TYR A 292 -14.89 -2.05 15.05
CA TYR A 292 -15.10 -1.51 16.39
C TYR A 292 -16.14 -0.38 16.41
N ARG A 293 -16.14 0.50 15.41
CA ARG A 293 -17.16 1.55 15.28
C ARG A 293 -18.55 0.96 15.04
N GLY A 294 -18.64 -0.07 14.20
CA GLY A 294 -19.87 -0.79 13.91
C GLY A 294 -20.47 -1.45 15.16
N ARG A 295 -19.64 -2.21 15.91
CA ARG A 295 -20.03 -2.83 17.19
C ARG A 295 -20.53 -1.81 18.20
N TYR A 296 -19.82 -0.68 18.32
CA TYR A 296 -20.23 0.40 19.23
C TYR A 296 -21.60 0.96 18.84
N ASN A 297 -21.82 1.24 17.56
CA ASN A 297 -23.09 1.76 17.06
C ASN A 297 -24.24 0.76 17.24
N GLU A 298 -24.00 -0.54 17.02
CA GLU A 298 -25.00 -1.58 17.22
C GLU A 298 -25.34 -1.76 18.70
N GLY A 299 -24.33 -1.74 19.59
CA GLY A 299 -24.53 -1.76 21.04
C GLY A 299 -25.41 -0.61 21.51
N LYS A 300 -25.15 0.62 21.03
CA LYS A 300 -25.95 1.81 21.33
C LYS A 300 -27.41 1.68 20.86
N ARG A 301 -27.65 1.03 19.71
CA ARG A 301 -29.01 0.78 19.20
C ARG A 301 -29.80 -0.22 20.03
N LYS A 302 -29.14 -1.20 20.68
CA LYS A 302 -29.81 -2.20 21.53
C LYS A 302 -30.21 -1.67 22.90
N THR A 303 -29.56 -0.60 23.35
CA THR A 303 -29.80 0.04 24.66
C THR A 303 -30.85 1.15 24.63
N HIS A 304 -31.32 1.56 23.44
CA HIS A 304 -32.35 2.57 23.23
C HIS A 304 -33.62 1.93 22.67
#